data_AF-A0A7K4CS52-F1
#
_entry.id   AF-A0A7K4CS52-F1
#
_cell.length_a   1.000
_cell.length_b   1.000
_cell.length_c   1.000
_cell.angle_alpha   90.00
_cell.angle_beta   90.00
_cell.angle_gamma   90.00
#
_symmetry.space_group_name_H-M   'P 1'
#
loop_
_entity.id
_entity.type
_entity.pdbx_description
1 polymer ?
#
loop_
_entity_poly.entity_id
_entity_poly.type
_entity_poly.pdbx_seq_one_letter_code
_entity_poly.pdbx_strand_id
1 'polypeptide(L)'
;MVWGKVQMFLTPVSDKPVDYGAYPWYLIPLVYIVDYFKSAGISLAFAFLLSGIIQEFIPTSTITKYLGSSRKRSFIYAALLAPLFITCSCSVIPIYGALLAVGAGVGVSMTFLLMAPAANFLTLFITGDYLGWDLVLLRYVFSFVAAVACGMLFAKTRTAKDIEANTARVIAAKSAKSLEDKDIHVHVWNWA
;
A
#
# COMPACT_ATOMS: atom_id res chain seq x y z
N MET A 1 32.81 7.22 11.33
CA MET A 1 32.70 7.32 9.85
C MET A 1 31.38 6.76 9.29
N VAL A 2 30.71 5.82 9.98
CA VAL A 2 29.31 5.39 9.72
C VAL A 2 28.27 6.33 10.36
N TRP A 3 28.68 7.05 11.42
CA TRP A 3 27.87 7.97 12.22
C TRP A 3 27.22 9.14 11.44
N GLY A 4 27.77 9.54 10.28
CA GLY A 4 27.22 10.61 9.44
C GLY A 4 26.24 10.17 8.34
N LYS A 5 26.05 8.86 8.12
CA LYS A 5 25.15 8.34 7.07
C LYS A 5 23.78 7.93 7.61
N VAL A 6 23.67 7.69 8.91
CA VAL A 6 22.43 7.35 9.63
C VAL A 6 21.63 8.60 10.02
N GLN A 7 22.29 9.76 10.23
CA GLN A 7 21.60 11.05 10.35
C GLN A 7 20.81 11.45 9.08
N MET A 8 21.14 10.86 7.92
CA MET A 8 20.76 11.37 6.60
C MET A 8 19.40 10.87 6.08
N PHE A 9 18.77 9.87 6.71
CA PHE A 9 17.47 9.31 6.29
C PHE A 9 16.31 9.59 7.27
N LEU A 10 16.55 10.39 8.33
CA LEU A 10 15.66 10.54 9.50
C LEU A 10 15.48 11.99 10.01
N THR A 11 15.26 13.00 9.16
CA THR A 11 14.53 14.20 9.64
C THR A 11 13.35 14.53 8.73
N PRO A 12 12.16 14.88 9.29
CA PRO A 12 11.92 15.35 10.65
C PRO A 12 11.13 14.34 11.51
N VAL A 13 11.78 13.67 12.45
CA VAL A 13 11.14 13.45 13.76
C VAL A 13 11.78 14.49 14.65
N SER A 14 11.24 15.71 14.55
CA SER A 14 11.54 16.88 15.36
C SER A 14 12.96 16.93 15.94
N ASP A 15 13.88 17.66 15.29
CA ASP A 15 15.24 17.97 15.79
C ASP A 15 15.27 18.58 17.21
N LYS A 16 14.10 18.87 17.77
CA LYS A 16 13.82 19.02 19.20
C LYS A 16 12.46 18.35 19.45
N PRO A 17 12.32 17.29 20.28
CA PRO A 17 10.99 16.78 20.61
C PRO A 17 10.12 17.96 21.02
N VAL A 18 8.92 18.09 20.44
CA VAL A 18 7.99 19.16 20.81
C VAL A 18 7.83 19.05 22.32
N ASP A 19 8.28 20.08 23.04
CA ASP A 19 8.22 20.06 24.49
C ASP A 19 6.75 20.23 24.90
N TYR A 20 6.05 19.10 25.00
CA TYR A 20 4.65 19.06 25.39
C TYR A 20 4.44 19.62 26.81
N GLY A 21 5.50 19.76 27.61
CA GLY A 21 5.49 20.44 28.90
C GLY A 21 5.37 21.96 28.82
N ALA A 22 5.68 22.56 27.66
CA ALA A 22 5.55 24.00 27.43
C ALA A 22 4.13 24.44 27.00
N TYR A 23 3.26 23.48 26.64
CA TYR A 23 1.91 23.76 26.15
C TYR A 23 0.86 23.46 27.23
N PRO A 24 -0.21 24.28 27.32
CA PRO A 24 -1.38 23.94 28.11
C PRO A 24 -1.97 22.60 27.67
N TRP A 25 -2.47 21.81 28.63
CA TRP A 25 -2.97 20.43 28.40
C TRP A 25 -4.02 20.32 27.28
N TYR A 26 -4.81 21.36 27.04
CA TYR A 26 -5.84 21.40 25.99
C TYR A 26 -5.29 21.66 24.57
N LEU A 27 -4.07 22.20 24.43
CA LEU A 27 -3.43 22.44 23.13
C LEU A 27 -2.58 21.25 22.67
N ILE A 28 -2.20 20.34 23.58
CA ILE A 28 -1.40 19.15 23.26
C ILE A 28 -2.03 18.32 22.12
N PRO A 29 -3.35 18.03 22.09
CA PRO A 29 -3.94 17.26 20.99
C PRO A 29 -3.83 17.97 19.64
N LEU A 30 -3.98 19.30 19.63
CA LEU A 30 -3.99 20.09 18.40
C LEU A 30 -2.58 20.21 17.82
N VAL A 31 -1.57 20.44 18.68
CA VAL A 31 -0.16 20.45 18.30
C VAL A 31 0.28 19.08 17.79
N TYR A 32 -0.17 18.00 18.45
CA TYR A 32 0.12 16.63 18.03
C TYR A 32 -0.46 16.32 16.64
N ILE A 33 -1.71 16.72 16.36
CA ILE A 33 -2.34 16.53 15.05
C ILE A 33 -1.54 17.23 13.95
N VAL A 34 -1.10 18.47 14.17
CA VAL A 34 -0.32 19.24 13.18
C VAL A 34 1.04 18.60 12.92
N ASP A 35 1.73 18.14 13.97
CA ASP A 35 3.02 17.47 13.85
C ASP A 35 2.90 16.13 13.12
N TYR A 36 1.86 15.37 13.43
CA TYR A 36 1.53 14.12 12.74
C TYR A 36 1.21 14.36 11.27
N PHE A 37 0.45 15.40 10.93
CA PHE A 37 0.11 15.73 9.55
C PHE A 37 1.33 16.18 8.74
N LYS A 38 2.24 16.96 9.34
CA LYS A 38 3.51 17.35 8.69
C LYS A 38 4.39 16.13 8.41
N SER A 39 4.47 15.20 9.36
CA SER A 39 5.29 14.00 9.23
C SER A 39 4.67 12.97 8.26
N ALA A 40 3.35 12.75 8.34
CA ALA A 40 2.65 11.77 7.52
C ALA A 40 2.30 12.30 6.11
N GLY A 41 2.13 13.62 5.95
CA GLY A 41 1.59 14.23 4.74
C GLY A 41 2.37 13.90 3.47
N ILE A 42 3.71 13.92 3.54
CA ILE A 42 4.58 13.58 2.39
C ILE A 42 4.36 12.11 1.97
N SER A 43 4.35 11.19 2.93
CA SER A 43 4.15 9.77 2.67
C SER A 43 2.75 9.44 2.12
N LEU A 44 1.76 10.21 2.55
CA LEU A 44 0.38 10.07 2.08
C LEU A 44 0.25 10.59 0.65
N ALA A 45 0.80 11.78 0.37
CA ALA A 45 0.82 12.36 -0.99
C ALA A 45 1.52 11.43 -1.98
N PHE A 46 2.66 10.85 -1.60
CA PHE A 46 3.35 9.84 -2.40
C PHE A 46 2.48 8.62 -2.70
N ALA A 47 1.73 8.11 -1.70
CA ALA A 47 0.87 6.95 -1.87
C ALA A 47 -0.34 7.22 -2.78
N PHE A 48 -0.96 8.40 -2.69
CA PHE A 48 -2.03 8.80 -3.60
C PHE A 48 -1.52 8.96 -5.04
N LEU A 49 -0.35 9.57 -5.21
CA LEU A 49 0.27 9.71 -6.53
C LEU A 49 0.56 8.33 -7.14
N LEU A 50 1.18 7.44 -6.37
CA LEU A 50 1.48 6.09 -6.79
C LEU A 50 0.21 5.28 -7.11
N SER A 51 -0.86 5.44 -6.32
CA SER A 51 -2.17 4.84 -6.56
C SER A 51 -2.76 5.28 -7.90
N GLY A 52 -2.65 6.56 -8.25
CA GLY A 52 -3.06 7.07 -9.56
C GLY A 52 -2.24 6.48 -10.71
N ILE A 53 -0.91 6.43 -10.56
CA ILE A 53 -0.01 5.84 -11.56
C ILE A 53 -0.33 4.37 -11.80
N ILE A 54 -0.56 3.60 -10.73
CA ILE A 54 -0.92 2.18 -10.83
C ILE A 54 -2.21 1.99 -11.65
N GLN A 55 -3.20 2.87 -11.44
CA GLN A 55 -4.48 2.77 -12.14
C GLN A 55 -4.39 3.11 -13.64
N GLU A 56 -3.48 4.02 -14.03
CA GLU A 56 -3.34 4.46 -15.41
C GLU A 56 -2.34 3.62 -16.21
N PHE A 57 -1.17 3.34 -15.64
CA PHE A 57 -0.07 2.69 -16.37
C PHE A 57 -0.13 1.17 -16.35
N ILE A 58 -0.85 0.55 -15.41
CA ILE A 58 -0.82 -0.91 -15.26
C ILE A 58 -2.09 -1.53 -15.85
N PRO A 59 -1.97 -2.29 -16.97
CA PRO A 59 -3.13 -2.92 -17.57
C PRO A 59 -3.70 -4.02 -16.66
N THR A 60 -5.03 -4.03 -16.53
CA THR A 60 -5.81 -5.00 -15.75
C THR A 60 -5.46 -6.45 -16.09
N SER A 61 -5.11 -6.75 -17.35
CA SER A 61 -4.72 -8.09 -17.80
C SER A 61 -3.42 -8.59 -17.16
N THR A 62 -2.44 -7.72 -16.93
CA THR A 62 -1.17 -8.08 -16.29
C THR A 62 -1.36 -8.29 -14.79
N ILE A 63 -2.10 -7.41 -14.12
CA ILE A 63 -2.36 -7.53 -12.68
C ILE A 63 -3.21 -8.76 -12.38
N THR A 64 -4.27 -9.02 -13.13
CA THR A 64 -5.07 -10.24 -12.94
C THR A 64 -4.27 -11.51 -13.18
N LYS A 65 -3.28 -11.49 -14.08
CA LYS A 65 -2.39 -12.64 -14.34
C LYS A 65 -1.43 -12.93 -13.19
N TYR A 66 -0.85 -11.90 -12.55
CA TYR A 66 0.17 -12.07 -11.49
C TYR A 66 -0.37 -11.93 -10.07
N LEU A 67 -1.37 -11.07 -9.85
CA LEU A 67 -1.97 -10.71 -8.56
C LEU A 67 -3.48 -11.11 -8.49
N GLY A 68 -3.97 -11.93 -9.42
CA GLY A 68 -5.36 -12.40 -9.41
C GLY A 68 -5.67 -13.39 -8.27
N SER A 69 -6.92 -13.43 -7.83
CA SER A 69 -7.42 -14.25 -6.70
C SER A 69 -7.35 -15.77 -6.95
N SER A 70 -7.34 -16.20 -8.21
CA SER A 70 -7.47 -17.62 -8.58
C SER A 70 -6.22 -18.49 -8.30
N ARG A 71 -5.07 -17.88 -7.98
CA ARG A 71 -3.80 -18.59 -7.90
C ARG A 71 -3.09 -18.35 -6.57
N LYS A 72 -2.72 -19.44 -5.88
CA LYS A 72 -1.91 -19.39 -4.64
C LYS A 72 -0.59 -18.62 -4.82
N ARG A 73 -0.02 -18.65 -6.04
CA ARG A 73 1.22 -17.91 -6.38
C ARG A 73 1.05 -16.38 -6.27
N SER A 74 -0.16 -15.86 -6.48
CA SER A 74 -0.43 -14.42 -6.39
C SER A 74 -0.19 -13.87 -4.99
N PHE A 75 -0.54 -14.65 -3.96
CA PHE A 75 -0.29 -14.30 -2.54
C PHE A 75 1.21 -14.18 -2.25
N ILE A 76 2.01 -15.09 -2.80
CA ILE A 76 3.47 -15.08 -2.68
C ILE A 76 4.04 -13.84 -3.38
N TYR A 77 3.61 -13.55 -4.61
CA TYR A 77 4.08 -12.36 -5.32
C TYR A 77 3.71 -11.06 -4.58
N ALA A 78 2.49 -10.96 -4.05
CA ALA A 78 2.07 -9.82 -3.24
C ALA A 78 2.95 -9.66 -1.99
N ALA A 79 3.21 -10.74 -1.26
CA ALA A 79 4.07 -10.70 -0.07
C ALA A 79 5.55 -10.40 -0.39
N LEU A 80 6.04 -10.77 -1.58
CA LEU A 80 7.39 -10.43 -2.01
C LEU A 80 7.53 -8.97 -2.47
N LEU A 81 6.47 -8.41 -3.09
CA LEU A 81 6.47 -7.04 -3.60
C LEU A 81 6.25 -6.01 -2.48
N ALA A 82 5.47 -6.34 -1.45
CA ALA A 82 5.11 -5.39 -0.38
C ALA A 82 6.31 -4.78 0.38
N PRO A 83 7.37 -5.54 0.73
CA PRO A 83 8.57 -5.03 1.39
C PRO A 83 9.28 -3.87 0.68
N LEU A 84 9.11 -3.76 -0.64
CA LEU A 84 9.71 -2.70 -1.45
C LEU A 84 9.10 -1.32 -1.13
N PHE A 85 7.88 -1.30 -0.58
CA PHE A 85 7.17 -0.08 -0.25
C PHE A 85 7.45 0.33 1.19
N ILE A 86 8.22 1.42 1.35
CA ILE A 86 8.44 2.07 2.65
C ILE A 86 7.18 2.89 2.99
N THR A 87 6.12 2.19 3.39
CA THR A 87 4.81 2.80 3.64
C THR A 87 4.35 2.55 5.07
N CYS A 88 3.71 3.57 5.66
CA CYS A 88 2.98 3.42 6.92
C CYS A 88 1.61 2.76 6.69
N SER A 89 0.97 2.31 7.77
CA SER A 89 -0.41 1.81 7.76
C SER A 89 -1.41 2.81 7.12
N CYS A 90 -1.15 4.11 7.24
CA CYS A 90 -1.90 5.19 6.62
C CYS A 90 -1.83 5.21 5.09
N SER A 91 -0.62 5.00 4.56
CA SER A 91 -0.32 5.15 3.13
C SER A 91 -0.60 3.88 2.33
N VAL A 92 -0.61 2.72 2.97
CA VAL A 92 -0.85 1.45 2.26
C VAL A 92 -2.32 1.28 1.87
N ILE A 93 -3.27 1.94 2.55
CA ILE A 93 -4.70 1.89 2.25
C ILE A 93 -5.03 2.40 0.82
N PRO A 94 -4.60 3.61 0.40
CA PRO A 94 -4.87 4.09 -0.96
C PRO A 94 -4.17 3.25 -2.04
N ILE A 95 -3.01 2.66 -1.74
CA ILE A 95 -2.31 1.74 -2.65
C ILE A 95 -3.10 0.43 -2.79
N TYR A 96 -3.57 -0.12 -1.67
CA TYR A 96 -4.45 -1.29 -1.65
C TYR A 96 -5.72 -1.06 -2.48
N GLY A 97 -6.37 0.09 -2.32
CA GLY A 97 -7.52 0.48 -3.13
C GLY A 97 -7.20 0.56 -4.62
N ALA A 98 -6.02 1.09 -4.97
CA ALA A 98 -5.53 1.11 -6.36
C ALA A 98 -5.42 -0.30 -6.94
N LEU A 99 -4.79 -1.23 -6.20
CA LEU A 99 -4.60 -2.62 -6.61
C LEU A 99 -5.95 -3.30 -6.86
N LEU A 100 -6.94 -3.07 -6.00
CA LEU A 100 -8.30 -3.57 -6.23
C LEU A 100 -8.95 -2.95 -7.47
N ALA A 101 -8.79 -1.64 -7.67
CA ALA A 101 -9.36 -0.94 -8.81
C ALA A 101 -8.83 -1.45 -10.15
N VAL A 102 -7.58 -1.95 -10.19
CA VAL A 102 -6.99 -2.59 -11.37
C VAL A 102 -7.22 -4.10 -11.45
N GLY A 103 -8.02 -4.68 -10.55
CA GLY A 103 -8.45 -6.08 -10.61
C GLY A 103 -7.57 -7.08 -9.87
N ALA A 104 -6.74 -6.66 -8.92
CA ALA A 104 -6.07 -7.60 -8.02
C ALA A 104 -7.09 -8.33 -7.12
N GLY A 105 -6.80 -9.58 -6.75
CA GLY A 105 -7.67 -10.36 -5.89
C GLY A 105 -7.77 -9.78 -4.48
N VAL A 106 -8.95 -9.77 -3.87
CA VAL A 106 -9.20 -9.13 -2.57
C VAL A 106 -8.28 -9.68 -1.47
N GLY A 107 -8.12 -11.01 -1.39
CA GLY A 107 -7.20 -11.64 -0.43
C GLY A 107 -5.71 -11.40 -0.75
N VAL A 108 -5.37 -11.25 -2.03
CA VAL A 108 -4.00 -10.97 -2.48
C VAL A 108 -3.61 -9.55 -2.10
N SER A 109 -4.48 -8.58 -2.36
CA SER A 109 -4.30 -7.19 -1.93
C SER A 109 -4.23 -7.07 -0.41
N MET A 110 -5.00 -7.88 0.34
CA MET A 110 -4.89 -7.94 1.81
C MET A 110 -3.54 -8.48 2.27
N THR A 111 -2.98 -9.47 1.57
CA THR A 111 -1.63 -9.97 1.85
C THR A 111 -0.59 -8.87 1.68
N PHE A 112 -0.69 -8.11 0.59
CA PHE A 112 0.16 -6.94 0.36
C PHE A 112 0.01 -5.89 1.45
N LEU A 113 -1.24 -5.57 1.83
CA LEU A 113 -1.58 -4.59 2.88
C LEU A 113 -0.93 -4.95 4.23
N LEU A 114 -0.94 -6.24 4.60
CA LEU A 114 -0.36 -6.72 5.85
C LEU A 114 1.17 -6.75 5.80
N MET A 115 1.74 -7.17 4.69
CA MET A 115 3.18 -7.39 4.57
C MET A 115 3.97 -6.07 4.46
N ALA A 116 3.41 -5.04 3.82
CA ALA A 116 4.07 -3.75 3.62
C ALA A 116 4.56 -3.10 4.95
N PRO A 117 3.72 -2.87 5.97
CA PRO A 117 4.19 -2.33 7.24
C PRO A 117 4.96 -3.34 8.09
N ALA A 118 4.68 -4.65 7.95
CA ALA A 118 5.30 -5.68 8.79
C ALA A 118 6.80 -5.86 8.48
N ALA A 119 7.17 -5.83 7.20
CA ALA A 119 8.51 -6.17 6.74
C ALA A 119 8.99 -5.27 5.58
N ASN A 120 8.76 -3.96 5.66
CA ASN A 120 9.37 -3.02 4.70
C ASN A 120 10.91 -3.02 4.82
N PHE A 121 11.57 -2.72 3.71
CA PHE A 121 13.02 -2.67 3.59
C PHE A 121 13.67 -1.83 4.69
N LEU A 122 13.16 -0.61 4.95
CA LEU A 122 13.72 0.28 5.97
C LEU A 122 13.72 -0.34 7.37
N THR A 123 12.61 -0.98 7.75
CA THR A 123 12.43 -1.60 9.06
C THR A 123 13.32 -2.83 9.21
N LEU A 124 13.53 -3.59 8.13
CA LEU A 124 14.44 -4.73 8.13
C LEU A 124 15.90 -4.28 8.32
N PHE A 125 16.33 -3.19 7.67
CA PHE A 125 17.68 -2.64 7.86
C PHE A 125 17.90 -2.12 9.27
N ILE A 126 16.96 -1.32 9.80
CA ILE A 126 17.03 -0.83 11.17
C ILE A 126 17.07 -2.03 12.14
N THR A 127 16.20 -3.02 11.96
CA THR A 127 16.22 -4.23 12.81
C THR A 127 17.56 -4.97 12.70
N GLY A 128 18.18 -5.02 11.51
CA GLY A 128 19.48 -5.67 11.31
C GLY A 128 20.61 -4.98 12.06
N ASP A 129 20.66 -3.66 12.01
CA ASP A 129 21.70 -2.86 12.66
C ASP A 129 21.58 -2.90 14.20
N TYR A 130 20.36 -2.89 14.74
CA TYR A 130 20.14 -2.82 16.20
C TYR A 130 19.99 -4.18 16.88
N LEU A 131 19.32 -5.14 16.24
CA LEU A 131 18.91 -6.43 16.83
C LEU A 131 19.67 -7.63 16.22
N GLY A 132 20.38 -7.43 15.11
CA GLY A 132 21.11 -8.49 14.41
C GLY A 132 20.30 -9.16 13.29
N TRP A 133 21.02 -9.67 12.30
CA TRP A 133 20.43 -10.20 11.06
C TRP A 133 19.61 -11.49 11.25
N ASP A 134 19.87 -12.27 12.30
CA ASP A 134 19.09 -13.48 12.60
C ASP A 134 17.63 -13.14 12.94
N LEU A 135 17.42 -12.06 13.70
CA LEU A 135 16.09 -11.57 14.05
C LEU A 135 15.38 -10.94 12.84
N VAL A 136 16.12 -10.32 11.92
CA VAL A 136 15.56 -9.80 10.65
C VAL A 136 14.97 -10.93 9.83
N LEU A 137 15.71 -12.05 9.68
CA LEU A 137 15.24 -13.21 8.94
C LEU A 137 13.98 -13.79 9.58
N LEU A 138 14.00 -13.98 10.90
CA LEU A 138 12.83 -14.50 11.63
C LEU A 138 11.61 -13.58 11.47
N ARG A 139 11.80 -12.26 11.62
CA ARG A 139 10.75 -11.26 11.42
C ARG A 139 10.18 -11.33 10.01
N TYR A 140 11.03 -11.40 9.01
CA TYR A 140 10.61 -11.46 7.61
C TYR A 140 9.80 -12.72 7.34
N VAL A 141 10.32 -13.89 7.72
CA VAL A 141 9.66 -15.19 7.49
C VAL A 141 8.34 -15.27 8.25
N PHE A 142 8.31 -14.86 9.51
CA PHE A 142 7.09 -14.88 10.31
C PHE A 142 6.03 -13.93 9.71
N SER A 143 6.42 -12.71 9.35
CA SER A 143 5.51 -11.75 8.70
C SER A 143 5.01 -12.26 7.36
N PHE A 144 5.88 -12.87 6.56
CA PHE A 144 5.53 -13.45 5.26
C PHE A 144 4.50 -14.56 5.41
N VAL A 145 4.74 -15.52 6.31
CA VAL A 145 3.81 -16.64 6.55
C VAL A 145 2.49 -16.13 7.11
N ALA A 146 2.52 -15.22 8.09
CA ALA A 146 1.32 -14.65 8.69
C ALA A 146 0.49 -13.85 7.67
N ALA A 147 1.11 -13.00 6.86
CA ALA A 147 0.42 -12.21 5.84
C ALA A 147 -0.24 -13.11 4.79
N VAL A 148 0.48 -14.11 4.28
CA VAL A 148 -0.05 -15.06 3.29
C VAL A 148 -1.18 -15.90 3.89
N ALA A 149 -1.02 -16.41 5.12
CA ALA A 149 -2.05 -17.18 5.80
C ALA A 149 -3.31 -16.34 6.02
N CYS A 150 -3.17 -15.13 6.58
CA CYS A 150 -4.29 -14.20 6.80
C CYS A 150 -4.98 -13.83 5.49
N GLY A 151 -4.22 -13.51 4.44
CA GLY A 151 -4.80 -13.21 3.12
C GLY A 151 -5.56 -14.39 2.52
N MET A 152 -5.03 -15.60 2.63
CA MET A 152 -5.69 -16.82 2.15
C MET A 152 -6.95 -17.17 2.95
N LEU A 153 -6.92 -16.94 4.27
CA LEU A 153 -8.09 -17.10 5.13
C LEU A 153 -9.15 -16.07 4.77
N PHE A 154 -8.76 -14.81 4.61
CA PHE A 154 -9.67 -13.72 4.24
C PHE A 154 -10.32 -13.98 2.88
N ALA A 155 -9.56 -14.44 1.89
CA ALA A 155 -10.10 -14.79 0.56
C ALA A 155 -11.24 -15.82 0.59
N LYS A 156 -11.29 -16.69 1.62
CA LYS A 156 -12.35 -17.70 1.75
C LYS A 156 -13.63 -17.15 2.39
N THR A 157 -13.55 -16.03 3.09
CA THR A 157 -14.67 -15.41 3.80
C THR A 157 -15.73 -14.89 2.82
N ARG A 158 -17.02 -14.95 3.21
CA ARG A 158 -18.13 -14.44 2.39
C ARG A 158 -17.94 -12.96 2.00
N THR A 159 -17.54 -12.14 2.97
CA THR A 159 -17.22 -10.72 2.76
C THR A 159 -16.20 -10.50 1.64
N ALA A 160 -15.14 -11.30 1.56
CA ALA A 160 -14.14 -11.15 0.52
C ALA A 160 -14.71 -11.51 -0.86
N LYS A 161 -15.54 -12.56 -0.95
CA LYS A 161 -16.24 -12.93 -2.19
C LYS A 161 -17.22 -11.86 -2.64
N ASP A 162 -17.94 -11.24 -1.71
CA ASP A 162 -18.89 -10.16 -2.00
C ASP A 162 -18.16 -8.91 -2.51
N ILE A 163 -17.03 -8.55 -1.86
CA ILE A 163 -16.17 -7.47 -2.33
C ILE A 163 -15.63 -7.79 -3.72
N GLU A 164 -15.11 -9.00 -3.94
CA GLU A 164 -14.53 -9.40 -5.22
C GLU A 164 -15.57 -9.36 -6.36
N ALA A 165 -16.80 -9.81 -6.10
CA ALA A 165 -17.91 -9.73 -7.04
C ALA A 165 -18.30 -8.27 -7.34
N ASN A 166 -18.38 -7.41 -6.32
CA ASN A 166 -18.69 -6.00 -6.49
C ASN A 166 -17.58 -5.26 -7.25
N THR A 167 -16.31 -5.50 -6.91
CA THR A 167 -15.16 -4.91 -7.61
C THR A 167 -15.13 -5.36 -9.07
N ALA A 168 -15.37 -6.64 -9.36
CA ALA A 168 -15.44 -7.14 -10.74
C ALA A 168 -16.56 -6.45 -11.54
N ARG A 169 -17.75 -6.25 -10.94
CA ARG A 169 -18.86 -5.50 -11.56
C ARG A 169 -18.49 -4.05 -11.86
N VAL A 170 -17.84 -3.37 -10.91
CA VAL A 170 -17.40 -1.96 -11.09
C VAL A 170 -16.37 -1.85 -12.21
N ILE A 171 -15.41 -2.77 -12.27
CA ILE A 171 -14.39 -2.79 -13.34
C ILE A 171 -15.05 -3.05 -14.70
N ALA A 172 -15.96 -4.01 -14.79
CA ALA A 172 -16.70 -4.31 -16.02
C ALA A 172 -17.54 -3.10 -16.48
N ALA A 173 -18.23 -2.42 -15.57
CA ALA A 173 -18.99 -1.21 -15.88
C ALA A 173 -18.09 -0.05 -16.33
N LYS A 174 -16.94 0.13 -15.69
CA LYS A 174 -15.93 1.14 -16.09
C LYS A 174 -15.38 0.85 -17.48
N SER A 175 -15.12 -0.42 -17.79
CA SER A 175 -14.66 -0.84 -19.12
C SER A 175 -15.72 -0.62 -20.20
N ALA A 176 -17.00 -0.92 -19.93
CA ALA A 176 -18.09 -0.67 -20.88
C ALA A 176 -18.25 0.82 -21.18
N LYS A 177 -18.24 1.68 -20.14
CA LYS A 177 -18.31 3.13 -20.31
C LYS A 177 -17.11 3.70 -21.08
N SER A 178 -15.92 3.15 -20.87
CA SER A 178 -14.71 3.57 -21.60
C SER A 178 -14.76 3.19 -23.09
N LEU A 179 -15.48 2.14 -23.47
CA LEU A 179 -15.69 1.77 -24.87
C LEU A 179 -16.73 2.69 -25.53
N GLU A 180 -17.83 2.97 -24.82
CA GLU A 180 -18.87 3.89 -25.29
C GLU A 180 -18.32 5.32 -25.50
N ASP A 181 -17.47 5.81 -24.59
CA ASP A 181 -16.82 7.13 -24.73
C ASP A 181 -15.85 7.18 -25.93
N LYS A 182 -15.13 6.08 -26.19
CA LYS A 182 -14.31 5.96 -27.39
C LYS A 182 -15.17 6.00 -28.65
N ASP A 183 -16.27 5.27 -28.70
CA ASP A 183 -17.19 5.23 -29.84
C ASP A 183 -17.83 6.61 -30.10
N ILE A 184 -18.21 7.34 -29.04
CA ILE A 184 -18.67 8.73 -29.14
C ILE A 184 -17.58 9.61 -29.74
N HIS A 185 -16.34 9.52 -29.24
CA HIS A 185 -15.23 10.29 -29.80
C HIS A 185 -14.99 9.96 -31.28
N VAL A 186 -14.97 8.69 -31.70
CA VAL A 186 -14.78 8.35 -33.13
C VAL A 186 -15.94 8.87 -33.99
N HIS A 187 -17.17 8.80 -33.48
CA HIS A 187 -18.34 9.34 -34.17
C HIS A 187 -18.29 10.87 -34.30
N VAL A 188 -17.74 11.62 -33.34
CA VAL A 188 -17.64 13.09 -33.42
C VAL A 188 -16.58 13.52 -34.45
N TRP A 189 -15.47 12.79 -34.58
CA TRP A 189 -14.41 13.11 -35.56
C TRP A 189 -14.73 12.68 -37.00
N ASN A 190 -15.74 11.84 -37.22
CA ASN A 190 -16.20 11.44 -38.56
C ASN A 190 -17.16 12.46 -39.23
N TRP A 191 -17.39 13.62 -38.61
CA TRP A 191 -18.20 14.73 -39.16
C TRP A 191 -17.38 15.97 -39.55
N ALA A 192 -16.04 15.85 -39.61
CA ALA A 192 -15.12 16.85 -40.15
C ALA A 192 -14.41 16.30 -41.40
#